data_AF-A0A8J3V1G1-F1
#
_entry.id   AF-A0A8J3V1G1-F1
#
_cell.length_a   1.000
_cell.length_b   1.000
_cell.length_c   1.000
_cell.angle_alpha   90.00
_cell.angle_beta   90.00
_cell.angle_gamma   90.00
#
_symmetry.space_group_name_H-M   'P 1'
#
loop_
_entity.id
_entity.type
_entity.pdbx_description
1 polymer ?
#
loop_
_entity_poly.entity_id
_entity_poly.type
_entity_poly.pdbx_seq_one_letter_code
_entity_poly.pdbx_strand_id
1 'polypeptide(L)'
;MSDQLTTLWRPTGPEELELVRQSEWRAWPPRLPEQPIFYPVLNEDYAIQIARDWNAPRSGVGYVTRFQVRSDFQVAQRLPGALPNPAGRR
;
A
#
# COMPACT_ATOMS: atom_id res chain seq x y z
N MET A 1 -27.13 2.45 4.56
CA MET A 1 -25.70 2.44 4.23
C MET A 1 -25.57 1.81 2.85
N SER A 2 -24.92 2.49 1.90
CA SER A 2 -24.80 2.01 0.53
C SER A 2 -23.84 0.82 0.44
N ASP A 3 -24.20 -0.19 -0.35
CA ASP A 3 -23.36 -1.37 -0.63
C ASP A 3 -22.28 -1.08 -1.70
N GLN A 4 -21.92 0.20 -1.84
CA GLN A 4 -20.92 0.60 -2.82
C GLN A 4 -19.54 0.23 -2.29
N LEU A 5 -18.73 -0.43 -3.11
CA LEU A 5 -17.37 -0.81 -2.78
C LEU A 5 -16.37 0.05 -3.56
N THR A 6 -15.31 0.46 -2.90
CA THR A 6 -14.14 1.11 -3.49
C THR A 6 -12.98 0.13 -3.51
N THR A 7 -12.33 -0.03 -4.67
CA THR A 7 -11.11 -0.81 -4.78
C THR A 7 -9.91 0.02 -4.32
N LEU A 8 -9.07 -0.57 -3.48
CA LEU A 8 -7.82 0.02 -3.02
C LEU A 8 -6.66 -0.94 -3.32
N TRP A 9 -5.49 -0.33 -3.49
CA TRP A 9 -4.24 -1.03 -3.74
C TRP A 9 -3.22 -0.68 -2.67
N ARG A 10 -2.61 -1.68 -2.02
CA ARG A 10 -1.52 -1.46 -1.06
C ARG A 10 -0.23 -2.07 -1.59
N PRO A 11 0.82 -1.25 -1.82
CA PRO A 11 2.17 -1.76 -2.06
C PRO A 11 2.72 -2.38 -0.78
N THR A 12 3.36 -3.54 -0.89
CA THR A 12 3.86 -4.30 0.25
C THR A 12 5.13 -5.08 -0.09
N GLY A 13 5.94 -5.37 0.93
CA GLY A 13 7.11 -6.24 0.81
C GLY A 13 6.78 -7.69 1.19
N PRO A 14 7.68 -8.65 0.91
CA PRO A 14 7.48 -10.07 1.21
C PRO A 14 7.20 -10.35 2.70
N GLU A 15 7.91 -9.68 3.62
CA GLU A 15 7.74 -9.89 5.06
C GLU A 15 6.36 -9.42 5.57
N GLU A 16 5.89 -8.26 5.10
CA GLU A 16 4.58 -7.75 5.48
C GLU A 16 3.46 -8.62 4.87
N LEU A 17 3.60 -9.04 3.61
CA LEU A 17 2.66 -9.94 2.95
C LEU A 17 2.55 -11.29 3.67
N GLU A 18 3.67 -11.80 4.19
CA GLU A 18 3.73 -13.01 4.99
C GLU A 18 2.93 -12.87 6.30
N LEU A 19 3.06 -11.74 7.00
CA LEU A 19 2.28 -11.46 8.21
C LEU A 19 0.77 -11.39 7.92
N VAL A 20 0.38 -10.78 6.79
CA VAL A 20 -1.02 -10.79 6.34
C VAL A 20 -1.50 -12.22 6.09
N ARG A 21 -0.69 -13.04 5.42
CA ARG A 21 -1.02 -14.45 5.16
C ARG A 21 -1.20 -15.23 6.47
N GLN A 22 -0.35 -15.00 7.48
CA GLN A 22 -0.47 -15.60 8.81
C GLN A 22 -1.74 -15.15 9.55
N SER A 23 -2.24 -13.94 9.27
CA SER A 23 -3.53 -13.46 9.78
C SER A 23 -4.75 -14.05 9.04
N GLU A 24 -4.56 -15.03 8.16
CA GLU A 24 -5.58 -15.55 7.25
C GLU A 24 -6.17 -14.46 6.33
N TRP A 25 -5.35 -13.49 5.93
CA TRP A 25 -5.74 -12.35 5.08
C TRP A 25 -6.76 -11.41 5.73
N ARG A 26 -6.86 -11.39 7.07
CA ARG A 26 -7.85 -10.58 7.80
C ARG A 26 -7.28 -9.29 8.37
N ALA A 27 -5.97 -9.19 8.54
CA ALA A 27 -5.35 -8.03 9.17
C ALA A 27 -4.01 -7.66 8.56
N TRP A 28 -3.75 -6.36 8.53
CA TRP A 28 -2.40 -5.83 8.31
C TRP A 28 -1.67 -5.72 9.65
N PRO A 29 -0.38 -6.04 9.72
CA PRO A 29 0.38 -5.87 10.94
C PRO A 29 0.45 -4.37 11.33
N PRO A 30 0.62 -4.06 12.62
CA PRO A 30 0.94 -2.70 13.06
C PRO A 30 2.19 -2.19 12.36
N ARG A 31 2.17 -0.92 11.92
CA ARG A 31 3.33 -0.27 11.33
C ARG A 31 4.44 -0.11 12.38
N LEU A 32 5.68 -0.36 11.98
CA LEU A 32 6.84 -0.04 12.82
C LEU A 32 7.12 1.47 12.78
N PRO A 33 7.57 2.11 13.88
CA PRO A 33 7.81 3.55 13.93
C PRO A 33 8.66 4.09 12.77
N GLU A 34 9.69 3.34 12.39
CA GLU A 34 10.66 3.64 11.34
C GLU A 34 10.14 3.45 9.91
N GLN A 35 9.02 2.75 9.72
CA GLN A 35 8.49 2.50 8.38
C GLN A 35 7.86 3.77 7.80
N PRO A 36 8.18 4.19 6.57
CA PRO A 36 7.49 5.28 5.91
C PRO A 36 5.97 5.02 5.83
N ILE A 37 5.17 6.08 5.90
CA ILE A 37 3.71 5.98 5.90
C ILE A 37 3.24 5.67 4.47
N PHE A 38 2.92 4.40 4.21
CA PHE A 38 2.23 3.97 2.98
C PHE A 38 0.85 3.42 3.34
N TYR A 39 -0.18 4.12 2.88
CA TYR A 39 -1.56 3.66 2.97
C TYR A 39 -2.03 3.07 1.65
N PRO A 40 -3.12 2.28 1.66
CA PRO A 40 -3.78 1.87 0.44
C PRO A 40 -4.17 3.09 -0.41
N VAL A 41 -3.86 3.04 -1.70
CA VAL A 41 -4.13 4.11 -2.66
C VAL A 41 -5.28 3.73 -3.59
N LEU A 42 -5.82 4.72 -4.30
CA LEU A 42 -6.92 4.57 -5.27
C LEU A 42 -6.42 4.32 -6.71
N ASN A 43 -5.12 4.15 -6.92
CA ASN A 43 -4.53 4.00 -8.25
C ASN A 43 -3.54 2.82 -8.24
N GLU A 44 -3.82 1.83 -9.09
CA GLU A 44 -3.00 0.62 -9.24
C GLU A 44 -1.59 0.92 -9.74
N ASP A 45 -1.46 1.70 -10.81
CA ASP A 45 -0.16 2.04 -11.41
C ASP A 45 0.74 2.76 -10.40
N TYR A 46 0.16 3.62 -9.58
CA TYR A 46 0.88 4.29 -8.51
C TYR A 46 1.34 3.32 -7.41
N ALA A 47 0.51 2.35 -7.03
CA ALA A 47 0.91 1.29 -6.11
C ALA A 47 2.03 0.43 -6.69
N ILE A 48 1.96 0.09 -7.98
CA ILE A 48 3.01 -0.66 -8.70
C ILE A 48 4.31 0.13 -8.70
N GLN A 49 4.26 1.44 -8.95
CA GLN A 49 5.45 2.30 -8.91
C GLN A 49 6.11 2.26 -7.53
N ILE A 50 5.34 2.37 -6.44
CA ILE A 50 5.90 2.26 -5.08
C ILE A 50 6.51 0.88 -4.84
N ALA A 51 5.81 -0.20 -5.19
CA ALA A 51 6.30 -1.55 -5.01
C ALA A 51 7.61 -1.80 -5.80
N ARG A 52 7.70 -1.28 -7.03
CA ARG A 52 8.87 -1.42 -7.89
C ARG A 52 10.04 -0.55 -7.43
N ASP A 53 9.80 0.71 -7.10
CA ASP A 53 10.87 1.68 -6.87
C ASP A 53 11.35 1.70 -5.40
N TRP A 54 10.54 1.19 -4.46
CA TRP A 54 10.85 1.21 -3.02
C TRP A 54 10.91 -0.19 -2.39
N ASN A 55 9.90 -1.05 -2.58
CA ASN A 55 9.88 -2.37 -1.94
C ASN A 55 10.89 -3.33 -2.58
N ALA A 56 10.92 -3.43 -3.91
CA ALA A 56 11.79 -4.37 -4.61
C ALA A 56 13.29 -4.12 -4.36
N PRO A 57 13.82 -2.87 -4.37
CA PRO A 57 15.23 -2.64 -4.07
C PRO A 57 15.62 -2.98 -2.62
N ARG A 58 14.68 -2.91 -1.67
CA ARG A 58 14.93 -3.20 -0.26
C ARG A 58 14.80 -4.67 0.09
N SER A 59 13.89 -5.39 -0.57
CA SER A 59 13.49 -6.75 -0.18
C SER A 59 13.64 -7.78 -1.31
N GLY A 60 14.23 -7.39 -2.43
CA GLY A 60 14.39 -8.22 -3.65
C GLY A 60 13.13 -8.32 -4.51
N VAL A 61 11.95 -8.10 -3.93
CA VAL A 61 10.65 -8.14 -4.60
C VAL A 61 9.68 -7.16 -3.94
N GLY A 62 8.78 -6.59 -4.73
CA GLY A 62 7.65 -5.79 -4.26
C GLY A 62 6.35 -6.38 -4.77
N TYR A 63 5.29 -6.30 -3.96
CA TYR A 63 3.96 -6.78 -4.28
C TYR A 63 2.95 -5.64 -4.22
N VAL A 64 1.84 -5.81 -4.94
CA VAL A 64 0.66 -4.97 -4.80
C VAL A 64 -0.51 -5.88 -4.42
N THR A 65 -1.17 -5.56 -3.31
CA THR A 65 -2.40 -6.23 -2.90
C THR A 65 -3.60 -5.39 -3.32
N ARG A 66 -4.66 -6.05 -3.79
CA ARG A 66 -5.93 -5.43 -4.18
C ARG A 66 -7.04 -5.92 -3.27
N PHE A 67 -7.81 -5.00 -2.71
CA PHE A 67 -8.96 -5.33 -1.87
C PHE A 67 -10.06 -4.28 -2.00
N GLN A 68 -11.25 -4.65 -1.57
CA GLN A 68 -12.43 -3.79 -1.60
C GLN A 68 -12.79 -3.36 -0.19
N VAL A 69 -13.10 -2.07 -0.04
CA VAL A 69 -13.67 -1.51 1.19
C VAL A 69 -15.02 -0.90 0.85
N ARG A 70 -15.92 -0.82 1.82
CA ARG A 70 -17.15 -0.05 1.62
C ARG A 70 -16.80 1.41 1.36
N SER A 71 -17.43 2.03 0.38
CA SER A 71 -17.16 3.42 0.01
C SER A 71 -17.52 4.41 1.11
N ASP A 72 -18.42 4.03 2.02
CA ASP A 72 -18.76 4.82 3.22
C ASP A 72 -17.76 4.63 4.37
N PHE A 73 -16.81 3.71 4.24
CA PHE A 73 -15.66 3.60 5.12
C PHE A 73 -14.69 4.75 4.82
N GLN A 74 -14.48 5.65 5.79
CA GLN A 74 -13.56 6.76 5.64
C GLN A 74 -12.12 6.25 5.54
N VAL A 75 -11.61 6.17 4.31
CA VAL A 75 -10.19 5.90 4.06
C VAL A 75 -9.44 7.22 4.26
N ALA A 76 -8.81 7.38 5.41
CA ALA A 76 -7.99 8.55 5.70
C ALA A 76 -6.73 8.55 4.81
N GLN A 77 -6.78 9.34 3.73
CA GLN A 77 -5.85 10.43 3.40
C GLN A 77 -5.69 10.58 1.89
N ARG A 78 -6.35 11.62 1.34
CA ARG A 78 -5.88 12.28 0.13
C ARG A 78 -4.61 13.03 0.52
N LEU A 79 -3.43 12.47 0.27
CA LEU A 79 -2.17 13.20 0.43
C LEU A 79 -2.07 14.23 -0.70
N PRO A 80 -2.08 15.55 -0.43
CA PRO A 80 -1.63 16.52 -1.40
C PRO A 80 -0.10 16.44 -1.45
N GLY A 81 0.44 16.05 -2.60
CA GLY A 81 1.87 15.99 -2.85
C GLY A 81 2.35 14.56 -3.01
N ALA A 82 2.68 14.22 -4.27
CA ALA A 82 3.57 13.10 -4.53
C ALA A 82 4.83 13.26 -3.67
N LEU A 83 5.25 12.18 -3.01
CA LEU A 83 6.57 12.13 -2.38
C LEU A 83 7.60 12.55 -3.43
N PRO A 84 8.62 13.35 -3.07
CA PRO A 84 9.67 13.72 -4.01
C PRO A 84 10.24 12.45 -4.63
N ASN A 85 10.36 12.47 -5.95
CA ASN A 85 10.93 11.41 -6.76
C ASN A 85 12.21 10.86 -6.10
N PRO A 86 12.29 9.58 -5.72
CA PRO A 86 13.53 9.00 -5.17
C PRO A 86 14.66 8.99 -6.21
N ALA A 87 14.35 9.16 -7.49
CA ALA A 87 15.32 9.40 -8.55
C ALA A 87 15.62 10.90 -8.69
N GLY A 88 16.26 11.47 -7.68
CA GLY A 88 17.13 12.63 -7.87
C GLY A 88 18.37 12.22 -8.65
N ARG A 89 18.23 11.91 -9.94
CA ARG A 89 19.35 11.89 -10.89
C ARG A 89 19.12 12.99 -11.92
N ARG A 90 19.98 14.01 -11.84
CA ARG A 90 20.35 14.83 -13.00
C ARG A 90 21.02 13.94 -14.04
#